data_AF-A0AAP0M7R0-F1
#
_entry.id   AF-A0AAP0M7R0-F1
#
_cell.length_a   1.000
_cell.length_b   1.000
_cell.length_c   1.000
_cell.angle_alpha   90.00
_cell.angle_beta   90.00
_cell.angle_gamma   90.00
#
_symmetry.space_group_name_H-M   'P 1'
#
loop_
_entity.id
_entity.type
_entity.pdbx_description
1 polymer ?
#
loop_
_entity_poly.entity_id
_entity_poly.type
_entity_poly.pdbx_seq_one_letter_code
_entity_poly.pdbx_strand_id
1 'polypeptide(L)' 'MGIRCVLCLEIDDVEAALAKAMSDGVVVEGKLAEGDGACCSGRTGRVGKVKDPCGFTWLICSPVKKFADVEA' A
#
# COMPACT_ATOMS: atom_id res chain seq x y z
N MET A 1 5.23 -14.30 -21.31
CA MET A 1 5.68 -13.35 -20.28
C MET A 1 4.45 -12.66 -19.71
N GLY A 2 4.14 -12.84 -18.42
CA GLY A 2 3.02 -12.16 -17.77
C GLY A 2 3.45 -10.80 -17.23
N ILE A 3 2.60 -9.79 -17.36
CA ILE A 3 2.79 -8.49 -16.72
C ILE A 3 2.51 -8.69 -15.23
N ARG A 4 3.49 -8.40 -14.37
CA ARG A 4 3.25 -8.32 -12.92
C ARG A 4 2.83 -6.90 -12.59
N CYS A 5 1.52 -6.68 -12.46
CA CYS A 5 0.95 -5.40 -12.04
C CYS A 5 0.94 -5.30 -10.51
N VAL A 6 1.43 -4.18 -10.00
CA VAL A 6 1.31 -3.79 -8.60
C VAL A 6 0.39 -2.57 -8.53
N LEU A 7 -0.65 -2.66 -7.72
CA LEU A 7 -1.64 -1.60 -7.52
C LEU A 7 -1.34 -0.90 -6.18
N CYS A 8 -1.18 0.43 -6.15
CA CYS A 8 -1.02 1.18 -4.89
C CYS A 8 -2.38 1.82 -4.51
N LEU A 9 -2.83 1.59 -3.28
CA LEU A 9 -4.05 2.14 -2.67
C LEU A 9 -3.63 3.05 -1.51
N GLU A 10 -3.89 4.34 -1.62
CA GLU A 10 -3.63 5.32 -0.56
C GLU A 10 -4.85 5.45 0.36
N ILE A 11 -4.68 5.22 1.66
CA ILE A 11 -5.72 5.31 2.68
C ILE A 11 -5.13 5.65 4.06
N ASP A 12 -5.76 6.56 4.80
CA ASP A 12 -5.25 7.02 6.11
C ASP A 12 -5.05 5.87 7.11
N ASP A 13 -6.04 4.98 7.21
CA ASP A 13 -6.00 3.84 8.13
C ASP A 13 -5.61 2.55 7.41
N VAL A 14 -4.30 2.40 7.20
CA VAL A 14 -3.70 1.23 6.56
C VAL A 14 -3.99 -0.05 7.34
N GLU A 15 -4.03 0.00 8.68
CA GLU A 15 -4.26 -1.18 9.51
C GLU A 15 -5.70 -1.66 9.41
N ALA A 16 -6.67 -0.75 9.48
CA ALA A 16 -8.08 -1.10 9.27
C ALA A 16 -8.33 -1.65 7.85
N ALA A 17 -7.69 -1.05 6.83
CA ALA A 17 -7.78 -1.52 5.45
C ALA A 17 -7.22 -2.94 5.28
N LEU A 18 -6.07 -3.23 5.92
CA LEU A 18 -5.49 -4.58 5.94
C LEU A 18 -6.37 -5.58 6.67
N ALA A 19 -6.89 -5.22 7.84
CA ALA A 19 -7.77 -6.09 8.62
C ALA A 19 -9.03 -6.45 7.82
N LYS A 20 -9.61 -5.47 7.11
CA LYS A 20 -10.74 -5.71 6.21
C LYS A 20 -10.35 -6.62 5.06
N ALA A 21 -9.23 -6.35 4.38
CA ALA A 21 -8.76 -7.18 3.28
C ALA A 21 -8.55 -8.64 3.73
N MET A 22 -7.97 -8.86 4.91
CA MET A 22 -7.82 -10.21 5.49
C MET A 22 -9.19 -10.88 5.74
N SER A 23 -10.17 -10.14 6.25
CA SER A 23 -11.54 -10.64 6.45
C SER A 23 -12.20 -11.07 5.13
N ASP A 24 -11.87 -10.41 4.04
CA ASP A 24 -12.36 -10.71 2.69
C ASP A 24 -11.53 -11.81 1.98
N GLY A 25 -10.62 -12.48 2.70
CA GLY A 25 -9.83 -13.60 2.19
C GLY A 25 -8.59 -13.20 1.39
N VAL A 26 -8.18 -11.94 1.44
CA VAL A 26 -6.94 -11.47 0.82
C VAL A 26 -5.75 -11.88 1.69
N VAL A 27 -4.71 -12.45 1.06
CA VAL A 27 -3.52 -12.93 1.76
C VAL A 27 -2.52 -11.80 1.91
N VAL A 28 -2.04 -11.57 3.13
CA VAL A 28 -0.98 -10.59 3.36
C VAL A 28 0.37 -11.16 2.92
N GLU A 29 1.01 -10.47 1.98
CA GLU A 29 2.34 -10.80 1.50
C GLU A 29 3.37 -9.94 2.24
N GLY A 30 3.80 -10.41 3.41
CA GLY A 30 4.91 -9.80 4.16
C GLY A 30 4.47 -8.92 5.33
N LYS A 31 5.45 -8.50 6.13
CA LYS A 31 5.23 -7.66 7.31
C LYS A 31 5.03 -6.21 6.89
N LEU A 32 4.18 -5.48 7.62
CA LEU A 32 4.09 -4.02 7.55
C LEU A 32 5.52 -3.44 7.55
N ALA A 33 5.87 -2.76 6.47
CA ALA A 33 7.16 -2.09 6.36
C ALA A 33 6.95 -0.61 6.68
N GLU A 34 7.65 -0.12 7.69
CA GLU A 34 7.91 1.30 7.88
C GLU A 34 9.31 1.56 7.33
N GLY A 35 9.42 2.32 6.24
CA GLY A 35 10.71 2.57 5.62
C GLY A 35 10.65 3.38 4.34
N ASP A 36 11.72 4.12 4.11
CA ASP A 36 11.96 4.91 2.91
C ASP A 36 11.99 3.98 1.68
N GLY A 37 11.07 4.19 0.73
CA GLY A 37 10.98 3.38 -0.49
C GLY A 37 9.82 2.38 -0.58
N ALA A 38 8.87 2.36 0.36
CA ALA A 38 7.86 1.29 0.45
C ALA A 38 6.64 1.39 -0.51
N CYS A 39 6.35 2.54 -1.16
CA CYS A 39 5.44 2.63 -2.32
C CYS A 39 6.12 3.38 -3.48
N CYS A 40 5.52 3.29 -4.67
CA CYS A 40 5.94 3.64 -6.03
C CYS A 40 6.65 4.99 -6.26
N SER A 41 6.90 5.81 -5.23
CA SER A 41 7.60 7.08 -5.33
C SER A 41 8.79 7.25 -4.37
N GLY A 42 9.33 6.16 -3.79
CA GLY A 42 10.54 6.27 -2.97
C GLY A 42 10.30 6.90 -1.59
N ARG A 43 9.06 6.91 -1.09
CA ARG A 43 8.68 7.76 0.05
C ARG A 43 8.12 6.99 1.24
N THR A 44 8.33 7.58 2.42
CA THR A 44 8.13 7.05 3.76
C THR A 44 6.65 7.12 4.16
N GLY A 45 6.07 5.97 4.53
CA GLY A 45 4.71 5.82 5.02
C GLY A 45 4.47 4.37 5.46
N ARG A 46 3.40 4.10 6.22
CA ARG A 46 3.06 2.71 6.60
C ARG A 46 2.58 1.99 5.34
N VAL A 47 3.21 0.87 4.98
CA VAL A 47 2.79 0.09 3.80
C VAL A 47 2.53 -1.36 4.19
N GLY A 48 1.34 -1.86 3.82
CA GLY A 48 1.00 -3.27 3.83
C GLY A 48 0.91 -3.81 2.42
N LYS A 49 1.53 -4.95 2.16
CA LYS A 49 1.46 -5.62 0.87
C LYS A 49 0.52 -6.82 0.98
N VAL A 50 -0.42 -6.93 0.05
CA VAL A 50 -1.39 -8.03 0.01
C VAL A 50 -1.54 -8.58 -1.41
N LYS A 51 -2.01 -9.82 -1.53
CA LYS A 51 -2.29 -10.48 -2.79
C LYS A 51 -3.75 -10.92 -2.81
N ASP A 52 -4.48 -10.44 -3.81
CA ASP A 52 -5.89 -10.80 -3.97
C ASP A 52 -6.05 -12.13 -4.71
N PRO A 53 -7.25 -12.75 -4.66
CA PRO A 53 -7.51 -14.04 -5.29
C PRO A 53 -7.26 -14.09 -6.82
N CYS A 54 -7.34 -12.95 -7.50
CA CYS A 54 -7.04 -12.84 -8.93
C CYS A 54 -5.53 -12.80 -9.22
N GLY A 55 -4.70 -12.74 -8.17
CA GLY A 55 -3.25 -12.77 -8.26
C GLY A 55 -2.58 -11.41 -8.42
N PHE A 56 -3.31 -10.29 -8.32
CA PHE A 56 -2.66 -8.98 -8.29
C PHE A 56 -2.03 -8.71 -6.93
N THR A 57 -0.94 -7.96 -6.98
CA THR A 57 -0.27 -7.46 -5.79
C THR A 57 -0.77 -6.06 -5.50
N TRP A 58 -1.15 -5.82 -4.25
CA TRP A 58 -1.59 -4.53 -3.76
C TRP A 58 -0.61 -4.01 -2.72
N LEU A 59 -0.31 -2.72 -2.81
CA LEU A 59 0.38 -1.93 -1.80
C LEU A 59 -0.66 -1.00 -1.19
N ILE A 60 -1.05 -1.25 0.06
CA ILE A 60 -1.93 -0.37 0.83
C ILE A 60 -1.03 0.54 1.65
N CYS A 61 -1.09 1.84 1.42
CA CYS A 61 -0.21 2.80 2.06
C CYS A 61 -0.96 4.02 2.61
N SER A 62 -0.39 4.66 3.62
CA SER A 62 -0.91 5.94 4.10
C SER A 62 -0.64 7.05 3.08
N PRO A 63 -1.60 7.96 2.81
CA PRO A 63 -1.33 9.12 1.98
C PRO A 63 -0.18 9.91 2.58
N VAL A 64 0.77 10.30 1.73
CA VAL A 64 1.83 11.21 2.17
C VAL A 64 1.17 12.56 2.40
N LYS A 65 1.37 13.13 3.59
CA LYS A 65 0.99 14.51 3.88
C LYS A 65 1.60 15.37 2.77
N LYS A 66 0.78 15.94 1.88
CA LYS A 66 1.26 16.87 0.86
C LYS A 66 2.04 17.94 1.61
N PHE A 67 3.33 18.08 1.32
CA PHE A 67 4.06 19.28 1.72
C PHE A 67 3.19 20.46 1.27
N ALA A 68 2.92 21.38 2.20
CA ALA A 68 2.04 22.51 1.95
C ALA A 68 2.36 23.14 0.60
N ASP A 69 1.30 23.52 -0.12
CA ASP A 69 1.35 24.36 -1.31
C ASP A 69 2.43 25.44 -1.09
N VAL A 70 3.56 25.34 -1.80
CA VAL A 70 4.49 26.47 -1.89
C VAL A 70 3.74 27.47 -2.74
N GLU A 71 3.14 28.47 -2.08
CA GLU A 71 2.67 29.68 -2.75
C GLU A 71 3.84 30.22 -3.56
N ALA A 72 3.65 30.27 -4.88
CA ALA A 72 4.58 30.85 -5.84
C ALA A 72 4.35 32.35 -5.99
#